data_AF-A0A940ZKM8-F1
#
_entry.id   AF-A0A940ZKM8-F1
#
_cell.length_a   1.000
_cell.length_b   1.000
_cell.length_c   1.000
_cell.angle_alpha   90.00
_cell.angle_beta   90.00
_cell.angle_gamma   90.00
#
_symmetry.space_group_name_H-M   'P 1'
#
loop_
_entity.id
_entity.type
_entity.pdbx_description
1 polymer ?
#
loop_
_entity_poly.entity_id
_entity_poly.type
_entity_poly.pdbx_seq_one_letter_code
_entity_poly.pdbx_strand_id
1 'polypeptide(L)'
;MKATFYKLGEYKIVDSGSGALWWEAHAGLGALISGKCFTRGEILFIGPRESEEPGFLANEFLNQLDRFPKWERTKFYCLNYEICYCKSGRKLTEGEIASWSRSQSQGAAKTDLSGVPSRNGNQEQESGSSKGVSYRLGRYEIICKPNGQVWWKIPSGRTGLRVGKGIIAGDILFIGAVETEEPGNSQSQFLERLD
;
A
#
# COMPACT_ATOMS: atom_id res chain seq x y z
N MET A 1 33.76 2.92 10.86
CA MET A 1 32.83 2.42 11.90
C MET A 1 32.41 1.01 11.54
N LYS A 2 32.07 0.16 12.52
CA LYS A 2 31.52 -1.18 12.26
C LYS A 2 30.01 -1.06 12.05
N ALA A 3 29.48 -1.78 11.05
CA ALA A 3 28.04 -1.87 10.86
C ALA A 3 27.40 -2.59 12.05
N THR A 4 26.18 -2.17 12.42
CA THR A 4 25.34 -2.84 13.41
C THR A 4 24.14 -3.48 12.72
N PHE A 5 23.74 -4.64 13.22
CA PHE A 5 22.71 -5.47 12.60
C PHE A 5 21.58 -5.71 13.59
N TYR A 6 20.34 -5.63 13.11
CA TYR A 6 19.14 -5.83 13.93
C TYR A 6 18.16 -6.74 13.23
N LYS A 7 17.30 -7.40 14.03
CA LYS A 7 16.17 -8.19 13.57
C LYS A 7 14.88 -7.38 13.62
N LEU A 8 14.14 -7.37 12.52
CA LEU A 8 12.77 -6.85 12.42
C LEU A 8 11.89 -7.86 11.67
N GLY A 9 11.17 -8.72 12.40
CA GLY A 9 10.41 -9.82 11.77
C GLY A 9 11.34 -10.76 11.01
N GLU A 10 11.14 -10.86 9.70
CA GLU A 10 11.97 -11.62 8.75
C GLU A 10 13.05 -10.76 8.06
N TYR A 11 13.19 -9.50 8.44
CA TYR A 11 14.16 -8.56 7.87
C TYR A 11 15.36 -8.37 8.79
N LYS A 12 16.56 -8.38 8.20
CA LYS A 12 17.79 -7.89 8.82
C LYS A 12 17.93 -6.41 8.49
N ILE A 13 17.98 -5.56 9.50
CA ILE A 13 18.23 -4.12 9.34
C ILE A 13 19.72 -3.87 9.57
N VAL A 14 20.36 -3.25 8.59
CA VAL A 14 21.78 -2.91 8.59
C VAL A 14 21.93 -1.40 8.79
N ASP A 15 22.60 -1.01 9.87
CA ASP A 15 23.00 0.36 10.14
C ASP A 15 24.52 0.50 9.97
N SER A 16 24.92 1.14 8.89
CA SER A 16 26.33 1.37 8.54
C SER A 16 27.01 2.42 9.43
N GLY A 17 26.29 3.05 10.35
CA GLY A 17 26.79 4.10 11.26
C GLY A 17 26.87 5.49 10.63
N SER A 18 26.65 5.62 9.32
CA SER A 18 26.57 6.89 8.59
C SER A 18 25.16 7.48 8.52
N GLY A 19 24.19 6.85 9.19
CA GLY A 19 22.76 7.16 9.05
C GLY A 19 22.08 6.51 7.84
N ALA A 20 22.85 5.84 6.97
CA ALA A 20 22.28 5.01 5.91
C ALA A 20 21.81 3.67 6.48
N LEU A 21 20.51 3.42 6.40
CA LEU A 21 19.89 2.15 6.79
C LEU A 21 19.60 1.31 5.55
N TRP A 22 19.81 0.01 5.67
CA TRP A 22 19.46 -0.98 4.65
C TRP A 22 18.66 -2.11 5.28
N TRP A 23 17.86 -2.79 4.48
CA TRP A 23 17.22 -4.04 4.85
C TRP A 23 17.75 -5.17 3.97
N GLU A 24 17.80 -6.37 4.53
CA GLU A 24 18.05 -7.62 3.82
C GLU A 24 16.95 -8.62 4.22
N ALA A 25 16.52 -9.46 3.28
CA ALA A 25 15.62 -10.59 3.53
C ALA A 25 15.92 -11.75 2.58
N HIS A 26 15.53 -12.96 2.94
CA HIS A 26 15.57 -14.08 2.00
C HIS A 26 14.46 -13.96 0.94
N ALA A 27 14.69 -14.48 -0.25
CA ALA A 27 13.69 -14.61 -1.31
C ALA A 27 13.89 -15.92 -2.07
N GLY A 28 12.79 -16.54 -2.51
CA GLY A 28 12.82 -17.73 -3.36
C GLY A 28 13.66 -18.90 -2.80
N LEU A 29 14.29 -19.65 -3.70
CA LEU A 29 15.12 -20.82 -3.38
C LEU A 29 16.58 -20.43 -3.10
N GLY A 30 16.79 -19.51 -2.17
CA GLY A 30 18.13 -19.11 -1.72
C GLY A 30 18.67 -17.83 -2.37
N ALA A 31 17.81 -16.88 -2.73
CA ALA A 31 18.23 -15.53 -3.02
C ALA A 31 18.23 -14.68 -1.74
N LEU A 32 19.16 -13.73 -1.66
CA LEU A 32 19.12 -12.63 -0.71
C LEU A 32 18.71 -11.37 -1.45
N ILE A 33 17.78 -10.62 -0.88
CA ILE A 33 17.30 -9.35 -1.43
C ILE A 33 17.56 -8.24 -0.45
N SER A 34 17.89 -7.07 -0.96
CA SER A 34 18.15 -5.91 -0.11
C SER A 34 17.67 -4.61 -0.74
N GLY A 35 17.55 -3.59 0.11
CA GLY A 35 17.18 -2.25 -0.31
C GLY A 35 17.40 -1.23 0.80
N LYS A 36 17.20 0.05 0.49
CA LYS A 36 17.36 1.13 1.46
C LYS A 36 16.20 1.16 2.46
N CYS A 37 16.48 1.64 3.65
CA CYS A 37 15.47 2.04 4.63
C CYS A 37 15.64 3.51 4.98
N PHE A 38 14.57 4.11 5.50
CA PHE A 38 14.64 5.42 6.13
C PHE A 38 13.63 5.54 7.25
N THR A 39 13.90 6.42 8.21
CA THR A 39 13.02 6.69 9.33
C THR A 39 12.34 8.05 9.16
N ARG A 40 11.02 8.12 9.40
CA ARG A 40 10.28 9.38 9.52
C ARG A 40 9.41 9.32 10.78
N GLY A 41 9.73 10.15 11.77
CA GLY A 41 9.13 10.04 13.10
C GLY A 41 9.44 8.68 13.75
N GLU A 42 8.41 8.02 14.30
CA GLU A 42 8.52 6.70 14.93
C GLU A 42 8.28 5.52 13.98
N ILE A 43 8.38 5.75 12.66
CA ILE A 43 8.11 4.73 11.63
C ILE A 43 9.37 4.47 10.80
N LEU A 44 9.76 3.20 10.71
CA LEU A 44 10.77 2.73 9.75
C LEU A 44 10.10 2.37 8.43
N PHE A 45 10.56 2.97 7.33
CA PHE A 45 10.11 2.67 5.98
C PHE A 45 11.10 1.71 5.34
N ILE A 46 10.61 0.53 4.96
CA ILE A 46 11.36 -0.46 4.19
C ILE A 46 11.18 -0.11 2.71
N GLY A 47 12.28 0.26 2.05
CA GLY A 47 12.32 0.65 0.64
C GLY A 47 12.07 -0.52 -0.31
N PRO A 48 11.91 -0.25 -1.61
CA PRO A 48 11.80 -1.29 -2.61
C PRO A 48 13.07 -2.15 -2.65
N ARG A 49 12.94 -3.34 -3.24
CA ARG A 49 14.07 -4.21 -3.57
C ARG A 49 14.99 -3.47 -4.55
N GLU A 50 16.24 -3.26 -4.15
CA GLU A 50 17.28 -2.66 -5.00
C GLU A 50 18.29 -3.68 -5.52
N SER A 51 18.48 -4.79 -4.79
CA SER A 51 19.39 -5.86 -5.22
C SER A 51 18.86 -7.26 -4.96
N GLU A 52 19.41 -8.20 -5.71
CA GLU A 52 19.22 -9.64 -5.58
C GLU A 52 20.57 -10.31 -5.80
N GLU A 53 20.98 -11.15 -4.85
CA GLU A 53 22.22 -11.91 -4.94
C GLU A 53 21.99 -13.36 -4.46
N PRO A 54 22.83 -14.31 -4.88
CA PRO A 54 22.81 -15.65 -4.30
C PRO A 54 23.03 -15.56 -2.79
N GLY A 55 22.08 -16.09 -2.04
CA GLY A 55 22.01 -15.99 -0.59
C GLY A 55 22.04 -17.34 0.10
N PHE A 56 21.52 -17.35 1.31
CA PHE A 56 21.36 -18.55 2.13
C PHE A 56 19.98 -19.17 1.90
N LEU A 57 19.84 -20.45 2.24
CA LEU A 57 18.52 -21.05 2.36
C LEU A 57 17.70 -20.31 3.41
N ALA A 58 16.37 -20.24 3.24
CA ALA A 58 15.48 -19.46 4.12
C ALA A 58 15.72 -19.76 5.61
N ASN A 59 15.81 -21.05 5.98
CA ASN A 59 16.05 -21.46 7.37
C ASN A 59 17.41 -21.00 7.91
N GLU A 60 18.46 -21.02 7.09
CA GLU A 60 19.79 -20.56 7.50
C GLU A 60 19.79 -19.06 7.76
N PHE A 61 19.14 -18.29 6.87
CA PHE A 61 18.98 -16.85 7.05
C PHE A 61 18.20 -16.53 8.32
N LEU A 62 17.07 -17.21 8.56
CA LEU A 62 16.26 -16.99 9.77
C LEU A 62 17.03 -17.36 11.05
N ASN A 63 17.79 -18.46 11.03
CA ASN A 63 18.63 -18.87 12.16
C ASN A 63 19.76 -17.86 12.45
N GLN A 64 20.32 -17.22 11.41
CA GLN A 64 21.27 -16.13 11.59
C GLN A 64 20.57 -14.87 12.12
N LEU A 65 19.39 -14.56 11.60
CA LEU A 65 18.60 -13.40 11.97
C LEU A 65 18.25 -13.39 13.46
N ASP A 66 17.95 -14.57 14.03
CA ASP A 66 17.66 -14.76 15.45
C ASP A 66 18.81 -14.40 16.39
N ARG A 67 20.05 -14.29 15.87
CA ARG A 67 21.23 -13.90 16.67
C ARG A 67 21.36 -12.39 16.82
N PHE A 68 20.62 -11.60 16.04
CA PHE A 68 20.71 -10.15 16.10
C PHE A 68 19.76 -9.57 17.15
N PRO A 69 20.15 -8.46 17.80
CA PRO A 69 19.25 -7.72 18.66
C PRO A 69 18.01 -7.26 17.89
N LYS A 70 16.87 -7.17 18.57
CA LYS A 70 15.63 -6.66 17.95
C LYS A 70 15.77 -5.19 17.57
N TRP A 71 15.11 -4.79 16.50
CA TRP A 71 14.97 -3.38 16.14
C TRP A 71 13.96 -2.71 17.07
N GLU A 72 14.45 -1.83 17.94
CA GLU A 72 13.64 -1.11 18.93
C GLU A 72 13.69 0.41 18.76
N ARG A 73 14.34 0.89 17.70
CA ARG A 73 14.52 2.32 17.42
C ARG A 73 13.26 3.01 16.89
N THR A 74 12.32 2.25 16.33
CA THR A 74 11.02 2.75 15.87
C THR A 74 9.92 1.87 16.41
N LYS A 75 8.77 2.47 16.72
CA LYS A 75 7.60 1.76 17.23
C LYS A 75 6.83 1.02 16.14
N PHE A 76 6.87 1.58 14.92
CA PHE A 76 6.17 1.04 13.76
C PHE A 76 7.14 0.82 12.61
N TYR A 77 6.72 0.00 11.64
CA TYR A 77 7.39 -0.13 10.35
C TYR A 77 6.37 -0.24 9.22
N CYS A 78 6.78 0.17 8.02
CA CYS A 78 5.96 0.17 6.81
C CYS A 78 6.70 -0.53 5.67
N LEU A 79 6.07 -1.57 5.09
CA LEU A 79 6.63 -2.34 3.98
C LEU A 79 6.28 -1.78 2.60
N ASN A 80 5.18 -1.02 2.48
CA ASN A 80 4.69 -0.49 1.22
C ASN A 80 4.18 0.92 1.44
N TYR A 81 5.01 1.92 1.14
CA TYR A 81 4.67 3.34 1.29
C TYR A 81 4.49 4.07 -0.04
N GLU A 82 4.79 3.39 -1.16
CA GLU A 82 4.62 3.96 -2.48
C GLU A 82 3.16 3.81 -2.94
N ILE A 83 2.58 4.93 -3.35
CA ILE A 83 1.27 4.97 -4.00
C ILE A 83 1.54 5.27 -5.48
N CYS A 84 1.04 4.43 -6.39
CA CYS A 84 1.20 4.62 -7.83
C CYS A 84 -0.16 4.73 -8.53
N TYR A 85 -0.26 5.43 -9.65
CA TYR A 85 -1.44 5.35 -10.50
C TYR A 85 -1.47 3.98 -11.20
N CYS A 86 -2.55 3.20 -11.06
CA CYS A 86 -2.66 1.90 -11.74
C CYS A 86 -2.65 2.02 -13.27
N LYS A 87 -3.09 3.16 -13.82
CA LYS A 87 -3.13 3.35 -15.28
C LYS A 87 -1.76 3.56 -15.91
N SER A 88 -0.79 4.07 -15.17
CA SER A 88 0.50 4.52 -15.71
C SER A 88 1.71 3.98 -14.95
N GLY A 89 1.51 3.26 -13.85
CA GLY A 89 2.58 2.85 -12.93
C GLY A 89 3.27 4.02 -12.20
N ARG A 90 2.94 5.27 -12.55
CA ARG A 90 3.63 6.46 -12.04
C ARG A 90 3.40 6.61 -10.54
N LYS A 91 4.49 6.68 -9.79
CA LYS A 91 4.48 7.01 -8.36
C LYS A 91 3.93 8.43 -8.14
N LEU A 92 3.09 8.58 -7.14
CA LEU A 92 2.60 9.89 -6.72
C LEU A 92 3.73 10.66 -6.02
N THR A 93 3.84 11.94 -6.36
CA THR A 93 4.71 12.87 -5.67
C THR A 93 4.16 13.21 -4.28
N GLU A 94 5.03 13.64 -3.35
CA GLU A 94 4.60 14.08 -2.02
C GLU A 94 3.59 15.25 -2.10
N GLY A 95 3.74 16.13 -3.09
CA GLY A 95 2.79 17.21 -3.36
C GLY A 95 1.41 16.73 -3.79
N GLU A 96 1.33 15.70 -4.65
CA GLU A 96 0.07 15.06 -5.03
C GLU A 96 -0.60 14.37 -3.83
N ILE A 97 0.16 13.63 -3.02
CA ILE A 97 -0.36 12.99 -1.79
C ILE A 97 -0.89 14.05 -0.82
N ALA A 98 -0.13 15.13 -0.57
CA ALA A 98 -0.54 16.21 0.31
C ALA A 98 -1.74 17.03 -0.21
N SER A 99 -2.05 16.96 -1.52
CA SER A 99 -3.22 17.62 -2.10
C SER A 99 -4.52 16.86 -1.82
N TRP A 100 -4.48 15.53 -1.63
CA TRP A 100 -5.66 14.74 -1.25
C TRP A 100 -6.23 15.14 0.11
N SER A 101 -5.34 15.40 1.07
CA SER A 101 -5.70 15.90 2.40
C SER A 101 -6.46 17.22 2.36
N ARG A 102 -6.10 18.10 1.41
CA ARG A 102 -6.66 19.46 1.28
C ARG A 102 -7.94 19.53 0.48
N SER A 103 -8.16 18.67 -0.51
CA SER A 103 -9.36 18.72 -1.34
C SER A 103 -10.61 18.26 -0.59
N GLN A 104 -10.49 17.38 0.42
CA GLN A 104 -11.64 16.90 1.19
C GLN A 104 -12.09 17.87 2.30
N SER A 105 -11.20 18.71 2.83
CA SER A 105 -11.56 19.72 3.83
C SER A 105 -12.42 20.85 3.25
N GLN A 106 -12.47 21.01 1.92
CA GLN A 106 -13.34 22.00 1.25
C GLN A 106 -14.69 21.43 0.76
N GLY A 107 -14.92 20.11 0.85
CA GLY A 107 -16.16 19.47 0.39
C GLY A 107 -17.31 19.44 1.40
N ALA A 108 -17.07 19.80 2.66
CA ALA A 108 -18.05 19.69 3.75
C ALA A 108 -18.92 20.94 3.98
N ALA A 109 -18.75 22.01 3.19
CA ALA A 109 -19.50 23.26 3.35
C ALA A 109 -20.28 23.63 2.09
N LYS A 110 -21.35 22.89 1.78
CA LYS A 110 -22.50 23.38 0.99
C LYS A 110 -23.67 22.41 1.15
N THR A 111 -24.38 22.55 2.27
CA THR A 111 -25.78 22.14 2.40
C THR A 111 -26.62 23.39 2.65
N ASP A 112 -27.86 23.29 2.20
CA ASP A 112 -29.00 24.22 2.30
C ASP A 112 -29.17 25.19 1.11
N LEU A 113 -30.33 25.31 0.45
CA LEU A 113 -31.66 24.69 0.54
C LEU A 113 -32.43 25.05 -0.76
N SER A 114 -33.51 24.32 -1.03
CA SER A 114 -34.68 24.63 -1.90
C SER A 114 -34.72 24.11 -3.34
N GLY A 115 -35.76 23.30 -3.61
CA GLY A 115 -36.37 23.15 -4.94
C GLY A 115 -36.67 21.72 -5.42
N VAL A 116 -37.76 21.12 -4.94
CA VAL A 116 -38.46 19.97 -5.59
C VAL A 116 -39.82 20.56 -6.02
N PRO A 117 -40.42 20.27 -7.20
CA PRO A 117 -40.72 18.89 -7.60
C PRO A 117 -40.78 18.49 -9.09
N SER A 118 -40.73 17.15 -9.25
CA SER A 118 -41.61 16.33 -10.12
C SER A 118 -41.08 15.79 -11.46
N ARG A 119 -41.02 14.44 -11.54
CA ARG A 119 -41.89 13.56 -12.37
C ARG A 119 -41.16 12.58 -13.31
N ASN A 120 -41.38 11.28 -13.03
CA ASN A 120 -41.40 10.06 -13.85
C ASN A 120 -40.41 9.85 -15.01
N GLY A 121 -39.73 8.70 -14.95
CA GLY A 121 -39.19 8.01 -16.13
C GLY A 121 -38.48 6.71 -15.73
N ASN A 122 -39.09 5.57 -16.06
CA ASN A 122 -38.50 4.24 -15.90
C ASN A 122 -37.20 4.11 -16.71
N GLN A 123 -36.13 3.66 -16.06
CA GLN A 123 -35.04 2.86 -16.61
C GLN A 123 -34.08 2.52 -15.47
N GLU A 124 -34.25 1.37 -14.82
CA GLU A 124 -33.16 0.74 -14.07
C GLU A 124 -32.18 0.16 -15.11
N GLN A 125 -31.47 1.09 -15.73
CA GLN A 125 -30.34 0.84 -16.59
C GLN A 125 -29.13 1.17 -15.73
N GLU A 126 -28.38 0.14 -15.33
CA GLU A 126 -27.07 0.26 -14.68
C GLU A 126 -26.18 1.18 -15.51
N SER A 127 -26.20 2.47 -15.19
CA SER A 127 -25.55 3.49 -16.00
C SER A 127 -25.02 4.58 -15.07
N GLY A 128 -23.69 4.73 -15.08
CA GLY A 128 -23.01 5.81 -14.37
C GLY A 128 -21.85 5.39 -13.48
N SER A 129 -21.02 4.40 -13.87
CA SER A 129 -19.68 4.27 -13.29
C SER A 129 -18.87 5.50 -13.69
N SER A 130 -18.97 6.57 -12.91
CA SER A 130 -18.03 7.68 -12.94
C SER A 130 -16.69 7.10 -12.49
N LYS A 131 -15.91 6.60 -13.46
CA LYS A 131 -14.70 5.80 -13.23
C LYS A 131 -13.79 6.53 -12.25
N GLY A 132 -13.73 6.03 -11.01
CA GLY A 132 -12.83 6.55 -9.99
C GLY A 132 -11.37 6.46 -10.44
N VAL A 133 -10.50 7.23 -9.78
CA VAL A 133 -9.06 7.12 -9.99
C VAL A 133 -8.57 5.94 -9.18
N SER A 134 -7.81 5.06 -9.83
CA SER A 134 -7.30 3.83 -9.23
C SER A 134 -5.80 3.96 -8.94
N TYR A 135 -5.44 3.60 -7.72
CA TYR A 135 -4.10 3.68 -7.18
C TYR A 135 -3.63 2.34 -6.65
N ARG A 136 -2.35 2.02 -6.83
CA ARG A 136 -1.72 0.86 -6.22
C ARG A 136 -1.10 1.27 -4.89
N LEU A 137 -1.37 0.48 -3.85
CA LEU A 137 -0.67 0.51 -2.57
C LEU A 137 -0.28 -0.92 -2.20
N GLY A 138 0.96 -1.32 -2.52
CA GLY A 138 1.40 -2.71 -2.40
C GLY A 138 0.50 -3.64 -3.23
N ARG A 139 -0.17 -4.59 -2.57
CA ARG A 139 -1.11 -5.54 -3.22
C ARG A 139 -2.54 -5.00 -3.36
N TYR A 140 -2.81 -3.81 -2.83
CA TYR A 140 -4.13 -3.20 -2.88
C TYR A 140 -4.26 -2.33 -4.12
N GLU A 141 -5.43 -2.41 -4.76
CA GLU A 141 -5.95 -1.38 -5.64
C GLU A 141 -6.89 -0.50 -4.81
N ILE A 142 -6.57 0.77 -4.64
CA ILE A 142 -7.37 1.78 -3.96
C ILE A 142 -8.07 2.65 -5.01
N ILE A 143 -9.40 2.62 -5.02
CA ILE A 143 -10.23 3.32 -5.99
C ILE A 143 -10.92 4.48 -5.30
N CYS A 144 -10.52 5.71 -5.64
CA CYS A 144 -11.12 6.93 -5.15
C CYS A 144 -12.15 7.44 -6.16
N LYS A 145 -13.43 7.46 -5.78
CA LYS A 145 -14.51 7.97 -6.62
C LYS A 145 -14.68 9.49 -6.41
N PRO A 146 -15.18 10.24 -7.43
CA PRO A 146 -15.39 11.68 -7.31
C PRO A 146 -16.36 12.10 -6.19
N ASN A 147 -17.27 11.21 -5.80
CA ASN A 147 -18.22 11.41 -4.70
C ASN A 147 -17.60 11.22 -3.29
N GLY A 148 -16.27 11.10 -3.20
CA GLY A 148 -15.56 10.88 -1.94
C GLY A 148 -15.53 9.44 -1.43
N GLN A 149 -16.23 8.51 -2.10
CA GLN A 149 -16.17 7.09 -1.72
C GLN A 149 -14.80 6.50 -2.06
N VAL A 150 -14.25 5.74 -1.12
CA VAL A 150 -13.03 4.97 -1.31
C VAL A 150 -13.37 3.49 -1.27
N TRP A 151 -12.87 2.76 -2.26
CA TRP A 151 -12.98 1.31 -2.34
C TRP A 151 -11.59 0.71 -2.43
N TRP A 152 -11.43 -0.51 -1.93
CA TRP A 152 -10.19 -1.25 -2.07
C TRP A 152 -10.46 -2.62 -2.68
N LYS A 153 -9.49 -3.12 -3.45
CA LYS A 153 -9.46 -4.49 -3.96
C LYS A 153 -8.13 -5.15 -3.63
N ILE A 154 -8.14 -6.43 -3.29
CA ILE A 154 -6.94 -7.26 -3.12
C ILE A 154 -7.20 -8.66 -3.68
N PRO A 155 -6.19 -9.34 -4.24
CA PRO A 155 -6.32 -10.75 -4.60
C PRO A 155 -6.68 -11.62 -3.40
N SER A 156 -7.55 -12.58 -3.63
CA SER A 156 -7.96 -13.63 -2.70
C SER A 156 -7.85 -14.99 -3.38
N GLY A 157 -6.89 -15.81 -2.94
CA GLY A 157 -6.62 -17.09 -3.58
C GLY A 157 -6.15 -16.96 -5.04
N ARG A 158 -6.36 -18.02 -5.84
CA ARG A 158 -5.87 -18.07 -7.23
C ARG A 158 -6.72 -17.25 -8.21
N THR A 159 -8.01 -17.06 -7.93
CA THR A 159 -9.00 -16.52 -8.88
C THR A 159 -10.04 -15.60 -8.23
N GLY A 160 -9.83 -15.17 -6.98
CA GLY A 160 -10.77 -14.32 -6.26
C GLY A 160 -10.24 -12.91 -6.06
N LEU A 161 -11.15 -11.95 -5.95
CA LEU A 161 -10.87 -10.60 -5.48
C LEU A 161 -11.71 -10.32 -4.24
N ARG A 162 -11.06 -9.86 -3.19
CA ARG A 162 -11.75 -9.27 -2.04
C ARG A 162 -11.90 -7.79 -2.28
N VAL A 163 -13.11 -7.30 -2.10
CA VAL A 163 -13.47 -5.90 -2.28
C VAL A 163 -14.14 -5.40 -1.01
N GLY A 164 -13.81 -4.17 -0.62
CA GLY A 164 -14.45 -3.52 0.50
C GLY A 164 -14.39 -2.01 0.39
N LYS A 165 -15.09 -1.34 1.31
CA LYS A 165 -15.00 0.11 1.44
C LYS A 165 -13.80 0.50 2.29
N GLY A 166 -13.21 1.64 1.96
CA GLY A 166 -12.27 2.35 2.80
C GLY A 166 -12.87 3.67 3.26
N ILE A 167 -12.31 4.22 4.32
CA ILE A 167 -12.58 5.60 4.73
C ILE A 167 -11.25 6.34 4.86
N ILE A 168 -11.24 7.60 4.47
CA ILE A 168 -10.13 8.50 4.80
C ILE A 168 -10.63 9.39 5.93
N ALA A 169 -9.97 9.35 7.07
CA ALA A 169 -10.25 10.24 8.19
C ALA A 169 -9.00 11.04 8.49
N GLY A 170 -9.07 12.36 8.27
CA GLY A 170 -7.89 13.22 8.21
C GLY A 170 -6.98 12.79 7.07
N ASP A 171 -5.74 12.44 7.39
CA ASP A 171 -4.71 12.03 6.43
C ASP A 171 -4.45 10.51 6.43
N ILE A 172 -5.33 9.74 7.06
CA ILE A 172 -5.16 8.29 7.26
C ILE A 172 -6.23 7.55 6.46
N LEU A 173 -5.79 6.65 5.57
CA LEU A 173 -6.64 5.67 4.90
C LEU A 173 -6.85 4.47 5.82
N PHE A 174 -8.11 4.19 6.17
CA PHE A 174 -8.54 2.99 6.86
C PHE A 174 -9.17 2.03 5.86
N ILE A 175 -8.65 0.81 5.81
CA ILE A 175 -9.19 -0.29 5.00
C ILE A 175 -10.27 -0.98 5.84
N GLY A 176 -11.54 -0.86 5.41
CA GLY A 176 -12.68 -1.49 6.07
C GLY A 176 -12.74 -3.00 5.83
N ALA A 177 -13.75 -3.66 6.41
CA ALA A 177 -13.98 -5.09 6.22
C ALA A 177 -14.29 -5.45 4.76
N VAL A 178 -14.11 -6.72 4.41
CA VAL A 178 -14.54 -7.26 3.11
C VAL A 178 -16.06 -7.13 3.03
N GLU A 179 -16.55 -6.49 1.96
CA GLU A 179 -17.98 -6.45 1.68
C GLU A 179 -18.39 -7.54 0.69
N THR A 180 -17.54 -7.79 -0.31
CA THR A 180 -17.84 -8.71 -1.41
C THR A 180 -16.61 -9.49 -1.82
N GLU A 181 -16.79 -10.77 -2.14
CA GLU A 181 -15.80 -11.56 -2.90
C GLU A 181 -16.27 -11.65 -4.36
N GLU A 182 -15.51 -11.05 -5.26
CA GLU A 182 -15.79 -11.07 -6.70
C GLU A 182 -14.96 -12.19 -7.37
N PRO A 183 -15.53 -12.97 -8.30
CA PRO A 183 -14.72 -13.79 -9.19
C PRO A 183 -13.83 -12.85 -10.00
N GLY A 184 -12.52 -13.05 -9.90
CA GLY A 184 -11.52 -12.17 -10.49
C GLY A 184 -10.64 -12.89 -11.51
N ASN A 185 -9.89 -12.11 -12.26
CA ASN A 185 -8.75 -12.61 -13.01
C ASN A 185 -7.77 -13.33 -12.08
N SER A 186 -6.88 -14.16 -12.64
CA SER A 186 -5.89 -14.84 -11.83
C SER A 186 -5.08 -13.84 -11.00
N GLN A 187 -4.61 -14.25 -9.82
CA GLN A 187 -3.78 -13.41 -8.98
C GLN A 187 -2.61 -12.77 -9.76
N SER A 188 -1.99 -13.53 -10.67
CA SER A 188 -0.91 -13.03 -11.53
C SER A 188 -1.39 -11.89 -12.45
N GLN A 189 -2.51 -12.06 -13.15
CA GLN A 189 -3.06 -11.05 -14.04
C GLN A 189 -3.51 -9.78 -13.30
N PHE A 190 -4.00 -9.91 -12.07
CA PHE A 190 -4.33 -8.74 -11.25
C PHE A 190 -3.08 -7.97 -10.85
N LEU A 191 -2.03 -8.67 -10.42
CA LEU A 191 -0.76 -8.05 -10.04
C LEU A 191 -0.04 -7.45 -11.26
N GLU A 192 -0.08 -8.10 -12.42
CA GLU A 192 0.44 -7.56 -13.68
C GLU A 192 -0.29 -6.29 -14.12
N ARG A 193 -1.59 -6.16 -13.84
CA ARG A 193 -2.33 -4.92 -14.11
C ARG A 193 -1.93 -3.79 -13.14
N LEU A 194 -1.33 -4.13 -12.00
CA LEU A 194 -0.91 -3.16 -11.00
C LEU A 194 0.52 -2.64 -11.25
N ASP A 195 1.37 -3.37 -11.97
CA ASP A 195 2.73 -2.98 -12.36
C ASP A 195 2.76 -2.13 -13.65
#